data_AF-A0A2K8U2N5-F1
#
_entry.id   AF-A0A2K8U2N5-F1
#
_cell.length_a   1.000
_cell.length_b   1.000
_cell.length_c   1.000
_cell.angle_alpha   90.00
_cell.angle_beta   90.00
_cell.angle_gamma   90.00
#
_symmetry.space_group_name_H-M   'P 1'
#
loop_
_entity.id
_entity.type
_entity.pdbx_description
1 polymer ?
#
loop_
_entity_poly.entity_id
_entity_poly.type
_entity_poly.pdbx_seq_one_letter_code
_entity_poly.pdbx_strand_id
1 'polypeptide(L)'
;MRLPWDLTVQPLAEPAVLRGMVLIVFTEVHTAPAPGAPAAGDARQAEMAQELLRSREELQTTREEMQTSQEELRSANEELQSTNEELQSTNEELTTSKEEMQSMNEELQTVNHELQARVEALSRVSDDLTNLLNSTDIATLFLDNQLHVRRFTTEISSIFKLIPGDVGRPISDLVSSLDYPGLIADSREVLRSLVFHEQQAPTHDGRWFGVRIIPYRTQDNRIDGVVVTFVDISDAKSLEAKMGEAMSVLRGRVADQDAELEAARQREGELRTARSLLEQRLAERTEGLPAARADGSAGQEP
;
A
#
# COMPACT_ATOMS: atom_id res chain seq x y z
N MET A 1 -84.06 95.52 31.14
CA MET A 1 -82.90 96.14 31.81
C MET A 1 -83.29 97.58 32.13
N ARG A 2 -83.56 97.90 33.39
CA ARG A 2 -83.92 99.28 33.79
C ARG A 2 -82.62 100.05 33.99
N LEU A 3 -82.30 100.96 33.07
CA LEU A 3 -81.18 101.89 33.23
C LEU A 3 -81.53 102.89 34.35
N PRO A 4 -80.66 103.13 35.35
CA PRO A 4 -80.94 104.07 36.42
C PRO A 4 -80.88 105.50 35.87
N TRP A 5 -81.92 106.28 36.13
CA TRP A 5 -82.02 107.70 35.79
C TRP A 5 -81.81 108.49 37.08
N ASP A 6 -80.94 109.51 37.02
CA ASP A 6 -80.77 110.41 38.15
C ASP A 6 -81.70 111.62 37.96
N LEU A 7 -82.44 111.96 39.02
CA LEU A 7 -83.54 112.93 38.98
C LEU A 7 -83.27 114.09 39.92
N THR A 8 -83.09 115.29 39.38
CA THR A 8 -82.92 116.52 40.19
C THR A 8 -84.11 117.45 39.99
N VAL A 9 -84.63 117.96 41.11
CA VAL A 9 -85.88 118.72 41.16
C VAL A 9 -85.57 120.07 41.82
N GLN A 10 -85.68 121.17 41.07
CA GLN A 10 -85.41 122.53 41.56
C GLN A 10 -86.61 123.47 41.36
N PRO A 11 -87.09 124.17 42.42
CA PRO A 11 -88.19 125.11 42.30
C PRO A 11 -87.77 126.38 41.57
N LEU A 12 -88.53 126.77 40.54
CA LEU A 12 -88.28 127.98 39.76
C LEU A 12 -88.95 129.17 40.44
N ALA A 13 -88.14 130.11 40.93
CA ALA A 13 -88.63 131.27 41.68
C ALA A 13 -88.82 132.53 40.82
N GLU A 14 -88.26 132.62 39.61
CA GLU A 14 -88.45 133.75 38.68
C GLU A 14 -88.38 133.26 37.23
N PRO A 15 -89.13 133.85 36.28
CA PRO A 15 -90.06 134.99 36.41
C PRO A 15 -91.41 134.62 37.04
N ALA A 16 -92.13 135.63 37.57
CA ALA A 16 -93.33 135.46 38.39
C ALA A 16 -94.45 134.57 37.79
N VAL A 17 -94.50 134.43 36.46
CA VAL A 17 -95.48 133.58 35.77
C VAL A 17 -95.30 132.08 36.04
N LEU A 18 -94.10 131.67 36.48
CA LEU A 18 -93.74 130.28 36.76
C LEU A 18 -93.43 130.05 38.25
N ARG A 19 -93.67 131.06 39.12
CA ARG A 19 -93.57 130.90 40.58
C ARG A 19 -94.58 129.86 41.05
N GLY A 20 -94.09 128.78 41.63
CA GLY A 20 -94.89 127.64 42.07
C GLY A 20 -94.75 126.39 41.20
N MET A 21 -93.98 126.46 40.10
CA MET A 21 -93.62 125.30 39.28
C MET A 21 -92.18 124.83 39.56
N VAL A 22 -91.93 123.55 39.28
CA VAL A 22 -90.67 122.88 39.61
C VAL A 22 -90.08 122.30 38.34
N LEU A 23 -88.80 122.57 38.08
CA LEU A 23 -88.07 121.99 36.97
C LEU A 23 -87.55 120.62 37.38
N ILE A 24 -87.90 119.60 36.60
CA ILE A 24 -87.43 118.23 36.78
C ILE A 24 -86.54 117.89 35.59
N VAL A 25 -85.25 117.66 35.86
CA VAL A 25 -84.27 117.26 34.84
C VAL A 25 -83.95 115.79 35.02
N PHE A 26 -84.02 115.03 33.93
CA PHE A 26 -83.68 113.61 33.87
C PHE A 26 -82.35 113.47 33.12
N THR A 27 -81.33 112.94 33.79
CA THR A 27 -80.04 112.62 33.16
C THR A 27 -79.86 111.10 33.07
N GLU A 28 -79.55 110.62 31.86
CA GLU A 28 -79.34 109.19 31.56
C GLU A 28 -77.94 108.76 32.02
N VAL A 29 -77.87 107.79 32.93
CA VAL A 29 -76.58 107.23 33.39
C VAL A 29 -76.23 106.02 32.52
N HIS A 30 -75.31 106.20 31.56
CA HIS A 30 -74.69 105.06 30.88
C HIS A 30 -73.79 104.31 31.88
N THR A 31 -74.19 103.09 32.22
CA THR A 31 -73.36 102.19 33.04
C THR A 31 -72.24 101.64 32.16
N ALA A 32 -70.99 102.03 32.46
CA ALA A 32 -69.80 101.41 31.88
C ALA A 32 -69.74 99.92 32.24
N PRO A 33 -69.30 99.02 31.34
CA PRO A 33 -69.16 97.62 31.66
C PRO A 33 -68.04 97.43 32.69
N ALA A 34 -68.30 96.62 33.70
CA ALA A 34 -67.34 96.27 34.74
C ALA A 34 -66.09 95.59 34.13
N PRO A 35 -64.87 95.89 34.61
CA PRO A 35 -63.66 95.25 34.14
C PRO A 35 -63.60 93.82 34.72
N GLY A 36 -63.73 92.81 33.87
CA GLY A 36 -63.51 91.42 34.30
C GLY A 36 -64.12 90.28 33.47
N ALA A 37 -64.89 90.53 32.41
CA ALA A 37 -65.36 89.45 31.52
C ALA A 37 -64.53 89.45 30.22
N PRO A 38 -63.86 88.34 29.84
CA PRO A 38 -63.12 88.28 28.57
C PRO A 38 -64.11 88.35 27.39
N ALA A 39 -63.73 89.06 26.33
CA ALA A 39 -64.55 89.19 25.13
C ALA A 39 -64.64 87.84 24.39
N ALA A 40 -65.80 87.49 23.85
CA ALA A 40 -66.04 86.21 23.14
C ALA A 40 -65.08 85.94 21.95
N GLY A 41 -64.41 86.98 21.43
CA GLY A 41 -63.37 86.87 20.41
C GLY A 41 -62.05 86.29 20.93
N ASP A 42 -61.65 86.60 22.16
CA ASP A 42 -60.41 86.10 22.77
C ASP A 42 -60.53 84.61 23.12
N ALA A 43 -61.71 84.17 23.54
CA ALA A 43 -61.99 82.75 23.82
C ALA A 43 -61.94 81.89 22.53
N ARG A 44 -62.50 82.38 21.41
CA ARG A 44 -62.48 81.69 20.11
C ARG A 44 -61.07 81.64 19.51
N GLN A 45 -60.29 82.71 19.68
CA GLN A 45 -58.89 82.75 19.25
C GLN A 45 -58.00 81.83 20.09
N ALA A 46 -58.23 81.75 21.40
CA ALA A 46 -57.54 80.82 22.28
C ALA A 46 -57.85 79.36 21.91
N GLU A 47 -59.11 79.02 21.64
CA GLU A 47 -59.53 77.69 21.18
C GLU A 47 -58.87 77.30 19.85
N MET A 48 -58.87 78.20 18.86
CA MET A 48 -58.23 77.98 17.56
C MET A 48 -56.70 77.88 17.66
N ALA A 49 -56.07 78.66 18.55
CA ALA A 49 -54.64 78.53 18.83
C ALA A 49 -54.30 77.19 19.47
N GLN A 50 -55.17 76.68 20.36
CA GLN A 50 -55.03 75.38 21.00
C GLN A 50 -55.20 74.24 19.99
N GLU A 51 -56.15 74.36 19.06
CA GLU A 51 -56.38 73.40 17.98
C GLU A 51 -55.21 73.39 16.98
N LEU A 52 -54.63 74.55 16.64
CA LEU A 52 -53.42 74.65 15.82
C LEU A 52 -52.19 74.03 16.51
N LEU A 53 -52.04 74.22 17.83
CA LEU A 53 -50.98 73.58 18.61
C LEU A 53 -51.14 72.07 18.60
N ARG A 54 -52.36 71.57 18.86
CA ARG A 54 -52.67 70.14 18.80
C ARG A 54 -52.39 69.55 17.42
N SER A 55 -52.81 70.22 16.34
CA SER A 55 -52.54 69.75 14.97
C SER A 55 -51.04 69.74 14.65
N ARG A 56 -50.27 70.71 15.16
CA ARG A 56 -48.80 70.71 15.00
C ARG A 56 -48.15 69.56 15.75
N GLU A 57 -48.59 69.28 16.98
CA GLU A 57 -48.12 68.14 17.75
C GLU A 57 -48.45 66.83 17.03
N GLU A 58 -49.68 66.65 16.55
CA GLU A 58 -50.09 65.45 15.78
C GLU A 58 -49.30 65.28 14.47
N LEU A 59 -49.01 66.36 13.75
CA LEU A 59 -48.15 66.31 12.57
C LEU A 59 -46.70 65.96 12.92
N GLN A 60 -46.20 66.47 14.05
CA GLN A 60 -44.86 66.17 14.52
C GLN A 60 -44.74 64.70 14.92
N THR A 61 -45.69 64.17 15.69
CA THR A 61 -45.70 62.74 16.07
C THR A 61 -45.80 61.84 14.85
N THR A 62 -46.69 62.17 13.89
CA THR A 62 -46.81 61.39 12.64
C THR A 62 -45.52 61.42 11.83
N ARG A 63 -44.81 62.56 11.81
CA ARG A 63 -43.52 62.70 11.13
C ARG A 63 -42.44 61.86 11.82
N GLU A 64 -42.39 61.87 13.15
CA GLU A 64 -41.48 61.04 13.93
C GLU A 64 -41.76 59.55 13.71
N GLU A 65 -43.03 59.12 13.75
CA GLU A 65 -43.45 57.74 13.43
C GLU A 65 -43.05 57.34 12.00
N MET A 66 -43.25 58.22 11.03
CA MET A 66 -42.86 57.97 9.64
C MET A 66 -41.34 57.86 9.50
N GLN A 67 -40.57 58.67 10.23
CA GLN A 67 -39.12 58.60 10.22
C GLN A 67 -38.63 57.28 10.85
N THR A 68 -39.18 56.89 12.00
CA THR A 68 -38.88 55.61 12.63
C THR A 68 -39.21 54.45 11.70
N SER A 69 -40.38 54.47 11.05
CA SER A 69 -40.75 53.43 10.07
C SER A 69 -39.82 53.38 8.87
N GLN A 70 -39.33 54.52 8.37
CA GLN A 70 -38.33 54.56 7.31
C GLN A 70 -36.98 53.99 7.75
N GLU A 71 -36.55 54.29 8.97
CA GLU A 71 -35.32 53.76 9.55
C GLU A 71 -35.42 52.24 9.78
N GLU A 72 -36.56 51.74 10.28
CA GLU A 72 -36.84 50.31 10.42
C GLU A 72 -36.85 49.59 9.07
N LEU A 73 -37.54 50.14 8.06
CA LEU A 73 -37.56 49.59 6.70
C LEU A 73 -36.16 49.55 6.09
N ARG A 74 -35.36 50.59 6.32
CA ARG A 74 -33.98 50.64 5.84
C ARG A 74 -33.12 49.59 6.52
N SER A 75 -33.22 49.47 7.86
CA SER A 75 -32.50 48.45 8.62
C SER A 75 -32.89 47.04 8.18
N ALA A 76 -34.17 46.77 7.96
CA ALA A 76 -34.64 45.47 7.47
C ALA A 76 -34.11 45.17 6.05
N ASN A 77 -33.98 46.19 5.20
CA ASN A 77 -33.41 46.02 3.87
C ASN A 77 -31.90 45.74 3.92
N GLU A 78 -31.16 46.45 4.79
CA GLU A 78 -29.73 46.20 5.02
C GLU A 78 -29.49 44.80 5.61
N GLU A 79 -30.36 44.33 6.51
CA GLU A 79 -30.31 42.96 7.05
C GLU A 79 -30.63 41.90 5.97
N LEU A 80 -31.65 42.13 5.14
CA LEU A 80 -31.94 41.26 4.00
C LEU A 80 -30.80 41.22 2.98
N GLN A 81 -30.13 42.35 2.74
CA GLN A 81 -28.95 42.37 1.88
C GLN A 81 -27.81 41.58 2.50
N SER A 82 -27.51 41.79 3.79
CA SER A 82 -26.46 41.06 4.51
C SER A 82 -26.70 39.55 4.51
N THR A 83 -27.95 39.12 4.75
CA THR A 83 -28.30 37.69 4.72
C THR A 83 -28.19 37.10 3.31
N ASN A 84 -28.48 37.89 2.28
CA ASN A 84 -28.30 37.46 0.88
C ASN A 84 -26.80 37.30 0.54
N GLU A 85 -25.96 38.23 0.97
CA GLU A 85 -24.50 38.14 0.82
C GLU A 85 -23.92 36.92 1.58
N GLU A 86 -24.42 36.64 2.79
CA GLU A 86 -24.04 35.44 3.56
C GLU A 86 -24.49 34.14 2.88
N LEU A 87 -25.72 34.10 2.33
CA LEU A 87 -26.20 32.97 1.54
C LEU A 87 -25.38 32.77 0.25
N GLN A 88 -24.95 33.86 -0.37
CA GLN A 88 -24.07 33.79 -1.53
C GLN A 88 -22.70 33.22 -1.15
N SER A 89 -22.10 33.72 -0.06
CA SER A 89 -20.82 33.22 0.45
C SER A 89 -20.88 31.74 0.81
N THR A 90 -21.93 31.29 1.49
CA THR A 90 -22.09 29.87 1.83
C THR A 90 -22.29 28.99 0.59
N ASN A 91 -22.92 29.52 -0.46
CA ASN A 91 -23.04 28.81 -1.74
C ASN A 91 -21.67 28.70 -2.44
N GLU A 92 -20.87 29.77 -2.45
CA GLU A 92 -19.50 29.78 -2.99
C GLU A 92 -18.59 28.79 -2.23
N GLU A 93 -18.67 28.75 -0.90
CA GLU A 93 -17.97 27.76 -0.07
C GLU A 93 -18.41 26.32 -0.38
N LEU A 94 -19.72 26.08 -0.54
CA LEU A 94 -20.22 24.76 -0.91
C LEU A 94 -19.74 24.33 -2.30
N THR A 95 -19.71 25.25 -3.27
CA THR A 95 -19.17 24.97 -4.60
C THR A 95 -17.68 24.64 -4.55
N THR A 96 -16.92 25.39 -3.75
CA THR A 96 -15.49 25.14 -3.55
C THR A 96 -15.27 23.76 -2.92
N SER A 97 -16.03 23.42 -1.87
CA SER A 97 -15.95 22.11 -1.22
C SER A 97 -16.31 20.96 -2.17
N LYS A 98 -17.28 21.18 -3.05
CA LYS A 98 -17.65 20.20 -4.08
C LYS A 98 -16.53 19.99 -5.10
N GLU A 99 -15.88 21.06 -5.55
CA GLU A 99 -14.75 20.99 -6.49
C GLU A 99 -13.55 20.29 -5.86
N GLU A 100 -13.23 20.59 -4.60
CA GLU A 100 -12.17 19.91 -3.84
C GLU A 100 -12.46 18.40 -3.71
N MET A 101 -13.70 18.03 -3.38
CA MET A 101 -14.11 16.63 -3.31
C MET A 101 -13.99 15.93 -4.66
N GLN A 102 -14.34 16.61 -5.75
CA GLN A 102 -14.20 16.06 -7.10
C GLN A 102 -12.72 15.87 -7.45
N SER A 103 -11.86 16.84 -7.16
CA SER A 103 -10.42 16.74 -7.37
C SER A 103 -9.81 15.57 -6.58
N MET A 104 -10.23 15.39 -5.32
CA MET A 104 -9.77 14.27 -4.50
C MET A 104 -10.23 12.92 -5.07
N ASN A 105 -11.44 12.85 -5.64
CA ASN A 105 -11.92 11.64 -6.30
C ASN A 105 -11.09 11.31 -7.55
N GLU A 106 -10.76 12.31 -8.37
CA GLU A 106 -9.91 12.15 -9.56
C GLU A 106 -8.49 11.69 -9.18
N GLU A 107 -7.91 12.22 -8.10
CA GLU A 107 -6.61 11.78 -7.58
C GLU A 107 -6.67 10.33 -7.08
N LEU A 108 -7.70 9.96 -6.30
CA LEU A 108 -7.91 8.59 -5.83
C LEU A 108 -8.07 7.60 -6.97
N GLN A 109 -8.83 7.98 -8.01
CA GLN A 109 -8.96 7.16 -9.22
C GLN A 109 -7.60 6.99 -9.89
N THR A 110 -6.81 8.05 -10.02
CA THR A 110 -5.47 7.99 -10.62
C THR A 110 -4.56 7.03 -9.86
N VAL A 111 -4.52 7.14 -8.52
CA VAL A 111 -3.76 6.22 -7.66
C VAL A 111 -4.25 4.79 -7.78
N ASN A 112 -5.56 4.58 -7.89
CA ASN A 112 -6.13 3.24 -8.07
C ASN A 112 -5.67 2.61 -9.41
N HIS A 113 -5.71 3.37 -10.50
CA HIS A 113 -5.20 2.92 -11.80
C HIS A 113 -3.70 2.61 -11.75
N GLU A 114 -2.89 3.43 -11.07
CA GLU A 114 -1.47 3.12 -10.90
C GLU A 114 -1.27 1.83 -10.10
N LEU A 115 -2.00 1.65 -9.00
CA LEU A 115 -1.94 0.43 -8.19
C LEU A 115 -2.31 -0.81 -9.00
N GLN A 116 -3.39 -0.74 -9.80
CA GLN A 116 -3.79 -1.82 -10.69
C GLN A 116 -2.68 -2.16 -11.70
N ALA A 117 -2.09 -1.14 -12.34
CA ALA A 117 -0.98 -1.34 -13.28
C ALA A 117 0.24 -1.99 -12.60
N ARG A 118 0.54 -1.62 -11.34
CA ARG A 118 1.61 -2.26 -10.54
C ARG A 118 1.29 -3.71 -10.22
N VAL A 119 0.05 -4.03 -9.84
CA VAL A 119 -0.40 -5.40 -9.59
C VAL A 119 -0.27 -6.26 -10.86
N GLU A 120 -0.70 -5.76 -12.01
CA GLU A 120 -0.55 -6.47 -13.29
C GLU A 120 0.92 -6.69 -13.65
N ALA A 121 1.78 -5.68 -13.46
CA ALA A 121 3.21 -5.81 -13.70
C ALA A 121 3.84 -6.88 -12.79
N LEU A 122 3.48 -6.91 -11.51
CA LEU A 122 3.94 -7.94 -10.57
C LEU A 122 3.44 -9.33 -10.95
N SER A 123 2.19 -9.44 -11.39
CA SER A 123 1.63 -10.72 -11.88
C SER A 123 2.43 -11.23 -13.07
N ARG A 124 2.69 -10.37 -14.08
CA ARG A 124 3.50 -10.74 -15.25
C ARG A 124 4.89 -11.25 -14.86
N VAL A 125 5.59 -10.55 -13.97
CA VAL A 125 6.91 -10.99 -13.48
C VAL A 125 6.83 -12.31 -12.70
N SER A 126 5.77 -12.50 -11.92
CA SER A 126 5.54 -13.77 -11.20
C SER A 126 5.28 -14.93 -12.15
N ASP A 127 4.53 -14.70 -13.22
CA ASP A 127 4.24 -15.70 -14.24
C ASP A 127 5.52 -16.06 -15.01
N ASP A 128 6.31 -15.05 -15.42
CA ASP A 128 7.61 -15.24 -16.07
C ASP A 128 8.56 -16.06 -15.17
N LEU A 129 8.65 -15.73 -13.88
CA LEU A 129 9.47 -16.50 -12.93
C LEU A 129 8.99 -17.95 -12.82
N THR A 130 7.67 -18.17 -12.76
CA THR A 130 7.10 -19.52 -12.69
C THR A 130 7.42 -20.31 -13.96
N ASN A 131 7.28 -19.69 -15.13
CA ASN A 131 7.61 -20.29 -16.41
C ASN A 131 9.10 -20.63 -16.54
N LEU A 132 9.98 -19.73 -16.10
CA LEU A 132 11.43 -19.97 -16.10
C LEU A 132 11.81 -21.13 -15.19
N LEU A 133 11.29 -21.15 -13.96
CA LEU A 133 11.58 -22.23 -13.01
C LEU A 133 11.05 -23.58 -13.53
N ASN A 134 9.87 -23.62 -14.14
CA ASN A 134 9.31 -24.83 -14.73
C ASN A 134 10.03 -25.28 -16.01
N SER A 135 10.64 -24.35 -16.76
CA SER A 135 11.36 -24.67 -18.01
C SER A 135 12.75 -25.24 -17.77
N THR A 136 13.28 -25.15 -16.54
CA THR A 136 14.61 -25.70 -16.20
C THR A 136 14.59 -27.19 -15.91
N ASP A 137 13.43 -27.86 -15.89
CA ASP A 137 13.25 -29.28 -15.51
C ASP A 137 13.94 -29.67 -14.18
N ILE A 138 14.22 -28.68 -13.31
CA ILE A 138 14.80 -28.90 -11.99
C ILE A 138 13.67 -28.86 -10.96
N ALA A 139 13.51 -29.96 -10.23
CA ALA A 139 12.63 -30.03 -9.08
C ALA A 139 13.17 -29.10 -7.99
N THR A 140 12.43 -28.04 -7.67
CA THR A 140 12.83 -27.00 -6.72
C THR A 140 11.70 -26.75 -5.73
N LEU A 141 12.06 -26.68 -4.45
CA LEU A 141 11.16 -26.42 -3.33
C LEU A 141 11.67 -25.23 -2.52
N PHE A 142 10.85 -24.18 -2.43
CA PHE A 142 11.12 -23.01 -1.60
C PHE A 142 10.40 -23.16 -0.28
N LEU A 143 11.16 -23.11 0.80
CA LEU A 143 10.66 -23.16 2.17
C LEU A 143 10.86 -21.80 2.84
N ASP A 144 10.03 -21.49 3.83
CA ASP A 144 10.23 -20.34 4.73
C ASP A 144 11.12 -20.70 5.94
N ASN A 145 11.27 -19.77 6.90
CA ASN A 145 12.07 -19.97 8.11
C ASN A 145 11.52 -21.05 9.06
N GLN A 146 10.25 -21.41 8.93
CA GLN A 146 9.59 -22.46 9.71
C GLN A 146 9.48 -23.78 8.93
N LEU A 147 10.05 -23.84 7.72
CA LEU A 147 9.98 -24.94 6.78
C LEU A 147 8.58 -25.21 6.20
N HIS A 148 7.76 -24.16 6.07
CA HIS A 148 6.53 -24.21 5.27
C HIS A 148 6.82 -23.98 3.80
N VAL A 149 6.06 -24.66 2.93
CA VAL A 149 6.16 -24.52 1.48
C VAL A 149 5.71 -23.13 1.07
N ARG A 150 6.60 -22.36 0.46
CA ARG A 150 6.28 -21.04 -0.10
C ARG A 150 6.00 -21.10 -1.60
N ARG A 151 6.76 -21.92 -2.32
CA ARG A 151 6.67 -22.10 -3.78
C ARG A 151 7.37 -23.39 -4.17
N PHE A 152 7.00 -23.96 -5.30
CA PHE A 152 7.66 -25.12 -5.86
C PHE A 152 7.51 -25.14 -7.39
N THR A 153 8.40 -25.87 -8.07
CA THR A 153 8.27 -26.16 -9.51
C THR A 153 7.39 -27.37 -9.75
N THR A 154 6.77 -27.47 -10.93
CA THR A 154 5.95 -28.64 -11.28
C THR A 154 6.72 -29.95 -11.22
N GLU A 155 8.02 -29.93 -11.51
CA GLU A 155 8.86 -31.14 -11.49
C GLU A 155 9.00 -31.73 -10.08
N ILE A 156 8.82 -30.94 -9.01
CA ILE A 156 8.84 -31.46 -7.64
C ILE A 156 7.79 -32.55 -7.40
N SER A 157 6.68 -32.53 -8.18
CA SER A 157 5.56 -33.47 -8.03
C SER A 157 5.96 -34.93 -8.27
N SER A 158 7.10 -35.16 -8.94
CA SER A 158 7.67 -36.49 -9.13
C SER A 158 8.35 -37.03 -7.85
N ILE A 159 8.73 -36.15 -6.93
CA ILE A 159 9.41 -36.47 -5.66
C ILE A 159 8.45 -36.33 -4.47
N PHE A 160 7.80 -35.17 -4.34
CA PHE A 160 6.81 -34.88 -3.31
C PHE A 160 5.42 -34.85 -3.94
N LYS A 161 4.41 -35.48 -3.33
CA LYS A 161 3.02 -35.44 -3.85
C LYS A 161 2.33 -34.11 -3.50
N LEU A 162 2.86 -33.02 -4.05
CA LEU A 162 2.43 -31.65 -3.86
C LEU A 162 1.36 -31.23 -4.87
N ILE A 163 0.36 -30.51 -4.38
CA ILE A 163 -0.63 -29.77 -5.19
C ILE A 163 -0.53 -28.26 -4.91
N PRO A 164 -1.01 -27.37 -5.82
CA PRO A 164 -0.97 -25.92 -5.60
C PRO A 164 -1.60 -25.45 -4.28
N GLY A 165 -2.55 -26.21 -3.73
CA GLY A 165 -3.17 -25.92 -2.42
C GLY A 165 -2.30 -26.23 -1.19
N ASP A 166 -1.14 -26.86 -1.37
CA ASP A 166 -0.22 -27.20 -0.26
C ASP A 166 0.73 -26.05 0.11
N VAL A 167 0.67 -24.91 -0.59
CA VAL A 167 1.40 -23.70 -0.21
C VAL A 167 0.98 -23.28 1.21
N GLY A 168 1.96 -23.07 2.08
CA GLY A 168 1.80 -22.77 3.49
C GLY A 168 1.80 -24.00 4.41
N ARG A 169 1.81 -25.22 3.88
CA ARG A 169 1.92 -26.44 4.70
C ARG A 169 3.37 -26.73 5.10
N PRO A 170 3.62 -27.30 6.28
CA PRO A 170 4.97 -27.68 6.69
C PRO A 170 5.46 -28.87 5.88
N ILE A 171 6.75 -28.87 5.52
CA ILE A 171 7.35 -29.96 4.72
C ILE A 171 7.24 -31.34 5.40
N SER A 172 7.12 -31.38 6.73
CA SER A 172 6.93 -32.62 7.51
C SER A 172 5.65 -33.37 7.18
N ASP A 173 4.62 -32.66 6.72
CA ASP A 173 3.29 -33.23 6.50
C ASP A 173 3.12 -33.73 5.05
N LEU A 174 4.17 -33.60 4.25
CA LEU A 174 4.17 -33.98 2.84
C LEU A 174 4.73 -35.39 2.67
N VAL A 175 4.04 -36.17 1.84
CA VAL A 175 4.51 -37.51 1.47
C VAL A 175 5.60 -37.36 0.40
N SER A 176 6.77 -37.93 0.70
CA SER A 176 7.95 -37.95 -0.16
C SER A 176 8.26 -39.36 -0.67
N SER A 177 8.71 -39.47 -1.92
CA SER A 177 9.30 -40.69 -2.46
C SER A 177 10.79 -40.86 -2.14
N LEU A 178 11.43 -39.78 -1.69
CA LEU A 178 12.86 -39.68 -1.41
C LEU A 178 13.21 -40.31 -0.07
N ASP A 179 14.18 -41.22 -0.07
CA ASP A 179 14.75 -41.79 1.15
C ASP A 179 15.81 -40.85 1.72
N TYR A 180 15.33 -39.78 2.36
CA TYR A 180 16.18 -38.81 3.04
C TYR A 180 15.54 -38.30 4.35
N PRO A 181 15.60 -39.10 5.42
CA PRO A 181 15.04 -38.73 6.72
C PRO A 181 15.67 -37.46 7.34
N GLY A 182 16.91 -37.16 6.96
CA GLY A 182 17.70 -36.01 7.45
C GLY A 182 17.29 -34.65 6.87
N LEU A 183 16.48 -34.61 5.80
CA LEU A 183 16.16 -33.40 5.04
C LEU A 183 15.75 -32.21 5.92
N ILE A 184 14.92 -32.45 6.95
CA ILE A 184 14.43 -31.41 7.86
C ILE A 184 15.57 -30.90 8.76
N ALA A 185 16.39 -31.81 9.29
CA ALA A 185 17.50 -31.46 10.16
C ALA A 185 18.55 -30.65 9.39
N ASP A 186 18.90 -31.10 8.18
CA ASP A 186 19.87 -30.43 7.32
C ASP A 186 19.34 -29.07 6.83
N SER A 187 18.05 -28.96 6.54
CA SER A 187 17.41 -27.67 6.23
C SER A 187 17.50 -26.68 7.39
N ARG A 188 17.29 -27.14 8.63
CA ARG A 188 17.47 -26.29 9.83
C ARG A 188 18.93 -25.92 10.05
N GLU A 189 19.85 -26.83 9.79
CA GLU A 189 21.27 -26.55 9.92
C GLU A 189 21.75 -25.52 8.88
N VAL A 190 21.23 -25.58 7.65
CA VAL A 190 21.51 -24.55 6.62
C VAL A 190 20.95 -23.18 7.03
N LEU A 191 19.75 -23.13 7.61
CA LEU A 191 19.18 -21.88 8.15
C LEU A 191 20.06 -21.28 9.25
N ARG A 192 20.65 -22.13 10.10
CA ARG A 192 21.48 -21.71 11.25
C ARG A 192 22.90 -21.34 10.84
N SER A 193 23.54 -22.17 10.01
CA SER A 193 24.95 -22.05 9.64
C SER A 193 25.19 -21.17 8.42
N LEU A 194 24.17 -20.95 7.58
CA LEU A 194 24.25 -20.27 6.29
C LEU A 194 25.17 -20.94 5.26
N VAL A 195 25.62 -22.15 5.56
CA VAL A 195 26.42 -22.97 4.65
C VAL A 195 25.47 -23.88 3.90
N PHE A 196 25.63 -24.00 2.59
CA PHE A 196 24.83 -24.91 1.79
C PHE A 196 25.13 -26.36 2.16
N HIS A 197 24.14 -27.23 2.01
CA HIS A 197 24.28 -28.67 2.21
C HIS A 197 24.00 -29.39 0.89
N GLU A 198 24.79 -30.43 0.59
CA GLU A 198 24.63 -31.23 -0.62
C GLU A 198 24.77 -32.70 -0.28
N GLN A 199 23.79 -33.51 -0.70
CA GLN A 199 23.75 -34.94 -0.45
C GLN A 199 23.07 -35.66 -1.61
N GLN A 200 23.50 -36.89 -1.89
CA GLN A 200 22.81 -37.77 -2.84
C GLN A 200 21.87 -38.69 -2.07
N ALA A 201 20.61 -38.78 -2.52
CA ALA A 201 19.58 -39.60 -1.89
C ALA A 201 18.87 -40.46 -2.92
N PRO A 202 18.67 -41.77 -2.65
CA PRO A 202 17.87 -42.63 -3.49
C PRO A 202 16.37 -42.41 -3.24
N THR A 203 15.54 -42.83 -4.18
CA THR A 203 14.09 -42.92 -4.04
C THR A 203 13.64 -44.38 -4.01
N HIS A 204 12.43 -44.63 -3.52
CA HIS A 204 11.88 -46.00 -3.46
C HIS A 204 11.63 -46.64 -4.83
N ASP A 205 11.60 -45.84 -5.90
CA ASP A 205 11.46 -46.29 -7.29
C ASP A 205 12.81 -46.60 -7.97
N GLY A 206 13.93 -46.50 -7.23
CA GLY A 206 15.28 -46.83 -7.72
C GLY A 206 16.02 -45.69 -8.42
N ARG A 207 15.43 -44.49 -8.51
CA ARG A 207 16.13 -43.29 -9.00
C ARG A 207 17.07 -42.72 -7.94
N TRP A 208 18.02 -41.92 -8.39
CA TRP A 208 18.97 -41.21 -7.55
C TRP A 208 18.87 -39.71 -7.80
N PHE A 209 18.77 -38.94 -6.72
CA PHE A 209 18.71 -37.49 -6.78
C PHE A 209 19.90 -36.86 -6.04
N GLY A 210 20.52 -35.87 -6.68
CA GLY A 210 21.37 -34.91 -6.00
C GLY A 210 20.49 -33.85 -5.34
N VAL A 211 20.52 -33.81 -4.01
CA VAL A 211 19.79 -32.85 -3.18
C VAL A 211 20.74 -31.74 -2.77
N ARG A 212 20.37 -30.50 -3.08
CA ARG A 212 21.14 -29.33 -2.67
C ARG A 212 20.25 -28.32 -1.96
N ILE A 213 20.62 -27.98 -0.74
CA ILE A 213 19.92 -27.06 0.16
C ILE A 213 20.75 -25.78 0.28
N ILE A 214 20.17 -24.65 -0.11
CA ILE A 214 20.82 -23.33 -0.04
C ILE A 214 19.98 -22.36 0.79
N PRO A 215 20.59 -21.44 1.56
CA PRO A 215 19.84 -20.43 2.29
C PRO A 215 19.26 -19.39 1.32
N TYR A 216 17.99 -19.04 1.51
CA TYR A 216 17.32 -17.98 0.75
C TYR A 216 17.48 -16.64 1.47
N ARG A 217 18.06 -15.65 0.78
CA ARG A 217 18.28 -14.30 1.31
C ARG A 217 17.41 -13.29 0.57
N THR A 218 16.75 -12.41 1.32
CA THR A 218 16.02 -11.28 0.75
C THR A 218 16.98 -10.17 0.29
N GLN A 219 16.45 -9.18 -0.43
CA GLN A 219 17.21 -7.99 -0.83
C GLN A 219 17.76 -7.21 0.38
N ASP A 220 17.05 -7.23 1.52
CA ASP A 220 17.51 -6.64 2.78
C ASP A 220 18.54 -7.51 3.53
N ASN A 221 19.09 -8.54 2.88
CA ASN A 221 20.05 -9.50 3.41
C ASN A 221 19.55 -10.28 4.64
N ARG A 222 18.22 -10.38 4.82
CA ARG A 222 17.58 -11.22 5.84
C ARG A 222 17.42 -12.64 5.30
N ILE A 223 17.67 -13.64 6.15
CA ILE A 223 17.38 -15.04 5.83
C ILE A 223 15.87 -15.24 5.90
N ASP A 224 15.30 -15.71 4.80
CA ASP A 224 13.86 -15.88 4.64
C ASP A 224 13.57 -17.26 4.03
N GLY A 225 14.20 -18.26 4.64
CA GLY A 225 14.00 -19.68 4.36
C GLY A 225 15.18 -20.35 3.65
N VAL A 226 14.87 -21.49 3.02
CA VAL A 226 15.82 -22.28 2.23
C VAL A 226 15.21 -22.63 0.87
N VAL A 227 16.08 -22.87 -0.10
CA VAL A 227 15.70 -23.47 -1.38
C VAL A 227 16.34 -24.84 -1.43
N VAL A 228 15.52 -25.85 -1.69
CA VAL A 228 15.96 -27.23 -1.91
C VAL A 228 15.79 -27.54 -3.38
N THR A 229 16.87 -27.98 -4.02
CA THR A 229 16.89 -28.40 -5.42
C THR A 229 17.19 -29.88 -5.50
N PHE A 230 16.53 -30.55 -6.43
CA PHE A 230 16.66 -31.98 -6.68
C PHE A 230 16.98 -32.16 -8.16
N VAL A 231 18.13 -32.77 -8.45
CA VAL A 231 18.58 -33.06 -9.80
C VAL A 231 18.65 -34.58 -9.96
N ASP A 232 18.01 -35.12 -10.98
CA ASP A 232 18.11 -36.55 -11.27
C ASP A 232 19.55 -36.88 -11.73
N ILE A 233 20.21 -37.75 -10.97
CA ILE A 233 21.58 -38.22 -11.24
C ILE A 233 21.60 -39.72 -11.53
N SER A 234 20.44 -40.32 -11.83
CA SER A 234 20.30 -41.76 -12.12
C SER A 234 21.18 -42.17 -13.30
N ASP A 235 21.19 -41.37 -14.37
CA ASP A 235 22.01 -41.63 -15.55
C ASP A 235 23.50 -41.60 -15.22
N ALA A 236 23.94 -40.57 -14.48
CA ALA A 236 25.31 -40.43 -14.04
C ALA A 236 25.73 -41.61 -13.15
N LYS A 237 24.86 -42.05 -12.23
CA LYS A 237 25.09 -43.23 -11.38
C LYS A 237 25.18 -44.52 -12.17
N SER A 238 24.33 -44.70 -13.17
CA SER A 238 24.37 -45.89 -14.03
C SER A 238 25.67 -45.96 -14.84
N LEU A 239 26.16 -44.80 -15.30
CA LEU A 239 27.40 -44.71 -16.05
C LEU A 239 28.62 -44.95 -15.13
N GLU A 240 28.60 -44.37 -13.93
CA GLU A 240 29.63 -44.59 -12.90
C GLU A 240 29.75 -46.08 -12.54
N ALA A 241 28.62 -46.77 -12.36
CA ALA A 241 28.60 -48.20 -12.09
C ALA A 241 29.17 -49.04 -13.25
N LYS A 242 28.74 -48.76 -14.50
CA LYS A 242 29.25 -49.44 -15.70
C LYS A 242 30.75 -49.21 -15.90
N MET A 243 31.22 -47.99 -15.68
CA MET A 243 32.65 -47.65 -15.74
C MET A 243 33.43 -48.37 -14.64
N GLY A 244 32.90 -48.43 -13.42
CA GLY A 244 33.50 -49.16 -12.31
C GLY A 244 33.65 -50.66 -12.59
N GLU A 245 32.63 -51.28 -13.17
CA GLU A 245 32.67 -52.68 -13.58
C GLU A 245 33.69 -52.92 -14.70
N ALA A 246 33.68 -52.09 -15.76
CA ALA A 246 34.63 -52.18 -16.86
C ALA A 246 36.09 -51.99 -16.39
N MET A 247 36.34 -51.03 -15.50
CA MET A 247 37.66 -50.81 -14.90
C MET A 247 38.09 -51.98 -14.01
N SER A 248 37.17 -52.59 -13.27
CA SER A 248 37.46 -53.78 -12.47
C SER A 248 37.89 -54.97 -13.34
N VAL A 249 37.16 -55.23 -14.43
CA VAL A 249 37.49 -56.28 -15.40
C VAL A 249 38.84 -56.01 -16.07
N LEU A 250 39.11 -54.77 -16.47
CA LEU A 250 40.38 -54.42 -17.09
C LEU A 250 41.55 -54.58 -16.11
N ARG A 251 41.37 -54.14 -14.85
CA ARG A 251 42.38 -54.32 -13.80
C ARG A 251 42.67 -55.80 -13.53
N GLY A 252 41.64 -56.65 -13.53
CA GLY A 252 41.80 -58.11 -13.43
C GLY A 252 42.65 -58.67 -14.57
N ARG A 253 42.32 -58.30 -15.83
CA ARG A 253 43.10 -58.74 -17.01
C ARG A 253 44.56 -58.29 -16.99
N VAL A 254 44.83 -57.06 -16.53
CA VAL A 254 46.21 -56.57 -16.40
C VAL A 254 46.97 -57.39 -15.36
N ALA A 255 46.35 -57.69 -14.22
CA ALA A 255 46.98 -58.54 -13.19
C ALA A 255 47.27 -59.97 -13.70
N ASP A 256 46.36 -60.55 -14.49
CA ASP A 256 46.58 -61.86 -15.11
C ASP A 256 47.73 -61.82 -16.12
N GLN A 257 47.80 -60.78 -16.97
CA GLN A 257 48.89 -60.60 -17.93
C GLN A 257 50.25 -60.41 -17.25
N ASP A 258 50.29 -59.63 -16.16
CA ASP A 258 51.53 -59.43 -15.39
C ASP A 258 51.99 -60.77 -14.76
N ALA A 259 51.07 -61.59 -14.25
CA ALA A 259 51.39 -62.91 -13.72
C ALA A 259 51.90 -63.88 -14.80
N GLU A 260 51.30 -63.86 -16.00
CA GLU A 260 51.77 -64.65 -17.15
C GLU A 260 53.15 -64.22 -17.62
N LEU A 261 53.41 -62.92 -17.67
CA LEU A 261 54.72 -62.36 -18.03
C LEU A 261 55.80 -62.73 -17.03
N GLU A 262 55.51 -62.68 -15.73
CA GLU A 262 56.43 -63.12 -14.68
C GLU A 262 56.69 -64.64 -14.75
N ALA A 263 55.67 -65.45 -14.99
CA ALA A 263 55.84 -66.89 -15.20
C ALA A 263 56.68 -67.19 -16.46
N ALA A 264 56.49 -66.43 -17.53
CA ALA A 264 57.30 -66.55 -18.75
C ALA A 264 58.77 -66.15 -18.50
N ARG A 265 59.01 -65.06 -17.76
CA ARG A 265 60.36 -64.64 -17.35
C ARG A 265 61.05 -65.70 -16.49
N GLN A 266 60.33 -66.33 -15.56
CA GLN A 266 60.86 -67.42 -14.74
C GLN A 266 61.26 -68.62 -15.60
N ARG A 267 60.38 -69.08 -16.51
CA ARG A 267 60.69 -70.17 -17.45
C ARG A 267 61.89 -69.84 -18.34
N GLU A 268 62.00 -68.62 -18.83
CA GLU A 268 63.16 -68.20 -19.62
C GLU A 268 64.45 -68.22 -18.78
N GLY A 269 64.37 -67.78 -17.51
CA GLY A 269 65.47 -67.90 -16.54
C GLY A 269 65.90 -69.35 -16.32
N GLU A 270 64.94 -70.26 -16.09
CA GLU A 270 65.20 -71.71 -15.95
C GLU A 270 65.80 -72.34 -17.21
N LEU A 271 65.32 -71.97 -18.40
CA LEU A 271 65.88 -72.44 -19.66
C LEU A 271 67.32 -71.93 -19.86
N ARG A 272 67.61 -70.68 -19.48
CA ARG A 272 68.98 -70.14 -19.54
C ARG A 272 69.93 -70.88 -18.60
N THR A 273 69.51 -71.17 -17.36
CA THR A 273 70.35 -71.93 -16.41
C THR A 273 70.53 -73.38 -16.87
N ALA A 274 69.48 -74.05 -17.36
CA ALA A 274 69.55 -75.40 -17.90
C ALA A 274 70.47 -75.48 -19.13
N ARG A 275 70.41 -74.49 -20.03
CA ARG A 275 71.30 -74.37 -21.18
C ARG A 275 72.76 -74.20 -20.75
N SER A 276 73.04 -73.33 -19.79
CA SER A 276 74.39 -73.14 -19.25
C SER A 276 74.96 -74.43 -18.64
N LEU A 277 74.14 -75.20 -17.91
CA LEU A 277 74.53 -76.50 -17.34
C LEU A 277 74.81 -77.56 -18.42
N LEU A 278 74.00 -77.60 -19.48
CA LEU A 278 74.24 -78.48 -20.62
C LEU A 278 75.51 -78.12 -21.37
N GLU A 279 75.77 -76.83 -21.61
CA GLU A 279 77.01 -76.34 -22.22
C GLU A 279 78.23 -76.70 -21.36
N GLN A 280 78.14 -76.57 -20.03
CA GLN A 280 79.19 -76.99 -19.10
C GLN A 280 79.44 -78.50 -19.13
N ARG A 281 78.38 -79.33 -19.09
CA ARG A 281 78.53 -80.80 -19.20
C ARG A 281 79.02 -81.26 -20.56
N LEU A 282 78.65 -80.57 -21.64
CA LEU A 282 79.17 -80.87 -22.97
C LEU A 282 80.67 -80.54 -23.05
N ALA A 283 81.09 -79.41 -22.47
CA ALA A 283 82.51 -79.06 -22.35
C ALA A 283 83.30 -80.12 -21.56
N GLU A 284 82.79 -80.55 -20.41
CA GLU A 284 83.38 -81.64 -19.60
C GLU A 284 83.45 -82.98 -20.37
N ARG A 285 82.45 -83.29 -21.22
CA ARG A 285 82.44 -84.53 -22.03
C ARG A 285 83.42 -84.45 -23.21
N THR A 286 83.65 -83.27 -23.77
CA THR A 286 84.64 -83.06 -24.84
C THR A 286 86.08 -83.12 -24.35
N GLU A 287 86.35 -82.82 -23.07
CA GLU A 287 87.68 -83.01 -22.45
C GLU A 287 88.01 -84.48 -22.15
N GLY A 288 87.05 -85.40 -22.27
CA GLY A 288 87.20 -86.84 -22.00
C GLY A 288 87.39 -87.76 -23.22
N LEU A 289 87.43 -87.26 -24.45
CA LEU A 289 87.67 -88.10 -25.65
C LEU A 289 89.16 -88.06 -26.07
N PRO A 290 89.85 -89.21 -26.19
CA PRO A 290 91.20 -89.23 -26.76
C PRO A 290 91.12 -88.99 -28.28
N ALA A 291 91.95 -88.07 -28.77
CA ALA A 291 92.10 -87.75 -30.18
C ALA A 291 92.48 -88.99 -31.00
N ALA A 292 91.55 -89.53 -31.79
CA ALA A 292 91.84 -90.48 -32.84
C ALA A 292 92.16 -89.72 -34.15
N ARG A 293 93.33 -90.04 -34.67
CA ARG A 293 94.04 -89.44 -35.81
C ARG A 293 93.21 -89.25 -37.07
N ALA A 294 93.58 -88.18 -37.77
CA ALA A 294 93.38 -87.97 -39.19
C ALA A 294 94.16 -88.99 -40.04
N ASP A 295 93.46 -89.56 -41.03
CA ASP A 295 93.90 -90.01 -42.36
C ASP A 295 92.57 -90.13 -43.13
N GLY A 296 92.27 -89.45 -44.23
CA GLY A 296 93.05 -89.37 -45.46
C GLY A 296 92.40 -90.28 -46.50
N SER A 297 91.62 -89.73 -47.44
CA SER A 297 91.43 -90.14 -48.85
C SER A 297 89.97 -90.06 -49.37
N ALA A 298 89.77 -89.12 -50.29
CA ALA A 298 89.14 -89.23 -51.63
C ALA A 298 87.90 -90.10 -51.90
N GLY A 299 86.99 -89.56 -52.72
CA GLY A 299 85.99 -90.29 -53.53
C GLY A 299 84.59 -89.68 -53.41
N GLN A 300 84.25 -88.64 -54.17
CA GLN A 300 83.70 -88.67 -55.53
C GLN A 300 82.16 -88.82 -55.57
N GLU A 301 81.55 -87.80 -56.15
CA GLU A 301 80.18 -87.58 -56.66
C GLU A 301 79.50 -88.80 -57.33
N PRO A 302 78.17 -88.78 -57.55
CA PRO A 302 77.35 -87.62 -57.93
C PRO A 302 76.06 -87.36 -57.12
#